data_AF-A0A9W8F639-F1
#
_entry.id   AF-A0A9W8F639-F1
#
_cell.length_a   1.000
_cell.length_b   1.000
_cell.length_c   1.000
_cell.angle_alpha   90.00
_cell.angle_beta   90.00
_cell.angle_gamma   90.00
#
_symmetry.space_group_name_H-M   'P 1'
#
loop_
_entity.id
_entity.type
_entity.pdbx_description
1 polymer ?
#
loop_
_entity_poly.entity_id
_entity_poly.type
_entity_poly.pdbx_seq_one_letter_code
_entity_poly.pdbx_strand_id
1 'polypeptide(L)'
;MVGLAAVYTAFVVVTMAMFIIKARDKRSGLDKRKVALVTIQAVGCYLVSADGAITGAANNWSCIGKLWLFNMGFALSLMALTARAFHLLVVSKVHMISTQLAARPPVVSIPREPEFTTTESIRTNDGISVLGGLHSASSASPLVEKGSVFSHMDAQSLDVRQKCLLLPIAKSGKCQRPKAESRLRLTQQLKRYKKMLPYVSERMLVLFVTAGVLAVALATLVINLTDKQFSRHNIICVYQWGFIPGNVFVLGHFAIVYPIFLWRNWKAHDAYGIRNDLIICETVGFLCMVIMMVWMNALGHMQQILPGLAFIWIYSFFIHVSSVFFPLLRAIQHTKRTDPPDMSMFAMPPATATAPSVAMPPTSTRRANFNRMMDDPAEYQQFREFAASCFCSELTAFIDEYQALKARTLVLFERHTTRDSLAVAACHVSPPQAPGTLARGSDTADTLRGRLRDDVLLQNADSLQIRTTSITVSILETVIDTYRGESIPGMRQFPPELLVKLEMINREFVDPRSYTSVNASPLTVKRFIERMQSKDYSLTLLDEFKSEVLFMLYTDVYTRYVRH
;
A
#
# COMPACT_ATOMS: atom_id res chain seq x y z
N MET A 1 -22.98 -38.96 7.07
CA MET A 1 -21.93 -38.40 6.18
C MET A 1 -22.49 -37.77 4.90
N VAL A 2 -23.28 -38.48 4.09
CA VAL A 2 -23.86 -37.94 2.83
C VAL A 2 -24.57 -36.60 3.03
N GLY A 3 -25.48 -36.49 4.00
CA GLY A 3 -26.20 -35.24 4.27
C GLY A 3 -25.29 -34.07 4.65
N LEU A 4 -24.29 -34.32 5.50
CA LEU A 4 -23.29 -33.31 5.89
C LEU A 4 -22.47 -32.85 4.68
N ALA A 5 -22.06 -33.79 3.82
CA ALA A 5 -21.36 -33.50 2.59
C ALA A 5 -22.20 -32.64 1.64
N ALA A 6 -23.47 -32.97 1.45
CA ALA A 6 -24.38 -32.20 0.61
C ALA A 6 -24.58 -30.77 1.14
N VAL A 7 -24.77 -30.60 2.46
CA VAL A 7 -24.88 -29.28 3.11
C VAL A 7 -23.60 -28.48 2.93
N TYR A 8 -22.43 -29.10 3.12
CA TYR A 8 -21.14 -28.44 2.92
C TYR A 8 -20.92 -28.03 1.45
N THR A 9 -21.23 -28.90 0.49
CA THR A 9 -21.15 -28.59 -0.94
C THR A 9 -22.05 -27.40 -1.28
N ALA A 10 -23.31 -27.39 -0.80
CA ALA A 10 -24.21 -26.27 -1.00
C ALA A 10 -23.65 -24.97 -0.39
N PHE A 11 -23.14 -25.04 0.84
CA PHE A 11 -22.50 -23.90 1.50
C PHE A 11 -21.33 -23.35 0.69
N VAL A 12 -20.40 -24.20 0.24
CA VAL A 12 -19.23 -23.81 -0.57
C VAL A 12 -19.66 -23.17 -1.88
N VAL A 13 -20.57 -23.81 -2.62
CA VAL A 13 -21.03 -23.32 -3.93
C VAL A 13 -21.74 -21.98 -3.80
N VAL A 14 -22.69 -21.85 -2.87
CA VAL A 14 -23.48 -20.62 -2.68
C VAL A 14 -22.57 -19.47 -2.25
N THR A 15 -21.73 -19.67 -1.24
CA THR A 15 -20.85 -18.60 -0.75
C THR A 15 -19.77 -18.23 -1.77
N MET A 16 -19.25 -19.18 -2.54
CA MET A 16 -18.31 -18.89 -3.61
C MET A 16 -18.97 -18.12 -4.76
N ALA A 17 -20.19 -18.49 -5.16
CA ALA A 17 -20.95 -17.77 -6.17
C ALA A 17 -21.22 -16.32 -5.73
N MET A 18 -21.68 -16.12 -4.48
CA MET A 18 -21.86 -14.80 -3.90
C MET A 18 -20.55 -14.01 -3.83
N PHE A 19 -19.44 -14.67 -3.46
CA PHE A 19 -18.11 -14.05 -3.43
C PHE A 19 -17.68 -13.58 -4.81
N ILE A 20 -17.83 -14.40 -5.86
CA ILE A 20 -17.49 -14.02 -7.24
C ILE A 20 -18.36 -12.86 -7.73
N ILE A 21 -19.67 -12.92 -7.48
CA ILE A 21 -20.60 -11.84 -7.86
C ILE A 21 -20.18 -10.54 -7.14
N LYS A 22 -19.95 -10.60 -5.83
CA LYS A 22 -19.62 -9.43 -5.03
C LYS A 22 -18.22 -8.89 -5.35
N ALA A 23 -17.27 -9.74 -5.72
CA ALA A 23 -15.94 -9.30 -6.11
C ALA A 23 -15.88 -8.59 -7.47
N ARG A 24 -16.93 -8.70 -8.31
CA ARG A 24 -17.08 -7.85 -9.50
C ARG A 24 -17.47 -6.41 -9.15
N ASP A 25 -18.06 -6.20 -7.98
CA ASP A 25 -18.39 -4.87 -7.48
C ASP A 25 -17.15 -4.23 -6.85
N LYS A 26 -16.58 -3.23 -7.54
CA LYS A 26 -15.38 -2.49 -7.08
C LYS A 26 -15.58 -1.78 -5.75
N ARG A 27 -16.83 -1.49 -5.35
CA ARG A 27 -17.15 -0.87 -4.05
C ARG A 27 -16.99 -1.83 -2.89
N SER A 28 -16.99 -3.13 -3.14
CA SER A 28 -16.90 -4.16 -2.10
C SER A 28 -15.50 -4.28 -1.48
N GLY A 29 -14.47 -3.78 -2.16
CA GLY A 29 -13.05 -3.97 -1.79
C GLY A 29 -12.56 -5.42 -1.93
N LEU A 30 -13.41 -6.35 -2.38
CA LEU A 30 -13.02 -7.75 -2.64
C LEU A 30 -12.16 -7.89 -3.89
N ASP A 31 -12.20 -6.94 -4.82
CA ASP A 31 -11.34 -6.90 -6.01
C ASP A 31 -9.84 -6.88 -5.64
N LYS A 32 -9.50 -6.35 -4.46
CA LYS A 32 -8.12 -6.35 -3.93
C LYS A 32 -7.67 -7.75 -3.50
N ARG A 33 -8.60 -8.65 -3.17
CA ARG A 33 -8.34 -10.06 -2.85
C ARG A 33 -8.36 -10.86 -4.14
N LYS A 34 -7.21 -10.98 -4.82
CA LYS A 34 -6.99 -11.74 -6.09
C LYS A 34 -7.96 -12.93 -6.23
N VAL A 35 -9.10 -12.68 -6.89
CA VAL A 35 -10.28 -13.55 -6.81
C VAL A 35 -9.96 -14.92 -7.40
N ALA A 36 -9.18 -14.97 -8.49
CA ALA A 36 -8.79 -16.23 -9.11
C ALA A 36 -8.03 -17.14 -8.14
N LEU A 37 -7.09 -16.60 -7.35
CA LEU A 37 -6.31 -17.39 -6.40
C LEU A 37 -7.16 -17.93 -5.24
N VAL A 38 -8.10 -17.11 -4.73
CA VAL A 38 -9.04 -17.55 -3.69
C VAL A 38 -9.95 -18.65 -4.23
N THR A 39 -10.46 -18.51 -5.45
CA THR A 39 -11.27 -19.55 -6.12
C THR A 39 -10.48 -20.84 -6.29
N ILE A 40 -9.25 -20.78 -6.78
CA ILE A 40 -8.39 -21.96 -6.97
C ILE A 40 -8.15 -22.67 -5.64
N GLN A 41 -7.88 -21.91 -4.57
CA GLN A 41 -7.72 -22.47 -3.23
C GLN A 41 -9.00 -23.14 -2.73
N ALA A 42 -10.16 -22.49 -2.89
CA ALA A 42 -11.46 -23.02 -2.49
C ALA A 42 -11.81 -24.30 -3.26
N VAL A 43 -11.51 -24.35 -4.57
CA VAL A 43 -11.65 -25.58 -5.38
C VAL A 43 -10.73 -26.67 -4.85
N GLY A 44 -9.46 -26.36 -4.55
CA GLY A 44 -8.54 -27.31 -3.94
C GLY A 44 -9.09 -27.89 -2.63
N CYS A 45 -9.53 -27.02 -1.71
CA CYS A 45 -10.15 -27.41 -0.44
C CYS A 45 -11.40 -28.27 -0.64
N TYR A 46 -12.24 -27.92 -1.62
CA TYR A 46 -13.43 -28.69 -1.95
C TYR A 46 -13.07 -30.09 -2.46
N LEU A 47 -12.07 -30.23 -3.33
CA LEU A 47 -11.64 -31.54 -3.84
C LEU A 47 -11.16 -32.47 -2.72
N VAL A 48 -10.34 -31.97 -1.79
CA VAL A 48 -9.88 -32.79 -0.66
C VAL A 48 -11.01 -33.09 0.32
N SER A 49 -11.91 -32.13 0.56
CA SER A 49 -13.09 -32.35 1.39
C SER A 49 -14.04 -33.38 0.79
N ALA A 50 -14.24 -33.32 -0.52
CA ALA A 50 -15.07 -34.24 -1.27
C ALA A 50 -14.48 -35.65 -1.20
N ASP A 51 -13.15 -35.80 -1.29
CA ASP A 51 -12.49 -37.10 -1.09
C ASP A 51 -12.80 -37.70 0.29
N GLY A 52 -12.63 -36.92 1.37
CA GLY A 52 -12.94 -37.37 2.73
C GLY A 52 -14.43 -37.72 2.91
N ALA A 53 -15.32 -36.91 2.33
CA ALA A 53 -16.76 -37.11 2.40
C ALA A 53 -17.21 -38.35 1.60
N ILE A 54 -16.73 -38.52 0.37
CA ILE A 54 -17.05 -39.65 -0.50
C ILE A 54 -16.48 -40.93 0.11
N THR A 55 -15.23 -40.91 0.61
CA THR A 55 -14.62 -42.06 1.27
C THR A 55 -15.39 -42.49 2.52
N GLY A 56 -15.92 -41.53 3.30
CA GLY A 56 -16.75 -41.85 4.47
C GLY A 56 -18.21 -42.21 4.16
N ALA A 57 -18.70 -41.92 2.95
CA ALA A 57 -20.08 -42.19 2.54
C ALA A 57 -20.22 -43.43 1.66
N ALA A 58 -19.23 -43.69 0.80
CA ALA A 58 -19.21 -44.76 -0.17
C ALA A 58 -17.98 -45.65 0.07
N ASN A 59 -18.18 -46.76 0.76
CA ASN A 59 -17.13 -47.74 1.03
C ASN A 59 -16.49 -48.32 -0.25
N ASN A 60 -17.18 -48.22 -1.40
CA ASN A 60 -16.74 -48.74 -2.69
C ASN A 60 -16.05 -47.69 -3.59
N TRP A 61 -15.58 -46.56 -3.03
CA TRP A 61 -14.90 -45.53 -3.81
C TRP A 61 -13.51 -46.01 -4.29
N SER A 62 -13.27 -45.90 -5.60
CA SER A 62 -12.06 -46.40 -6.25
C SER A 62 -10.79 -45.69 -5.75
N CYS A 63 -9.68 -46.44 -5.63
CA CYS A 63 -8.41 -45.89 -5.16
C CYS A 63 -7.82 -44.81 -6.08
N ILE A 64 -8.06 -44.91 -7.39
CA ILE A 64 -7.70 -43.85 -8.35
C ILE A 64 -8.35 -42.52 -7.97
N GLY A 65 -9.66 -42.53 -7.69
CA GLY A 65 -10.40 -41.32 -7.32
C GLY A 65 -9.83 -40.68 -6.05
N LYS A 66 -9.53 -41.50 -5.03
CA LYS A 66 -8.92 -41.04 -3.78
C LYS A 66 -7.57 -40.38 -4.00
N LEU A 67 -6.67 -41.06 -4.71
CA LEU A 67 -5.32 -40.57 -4.97
C LEU A 67 -5.34 -39.22 -5.72
N TRP A 68 -6.17 -39.11 -6.76
CA TRP A 68 -6.26 -37.90 -7.58
C TRP A 68 -6.88 -36.73 -6.82
N LEU A 69 -8.02 -36.93 -6.14
CA LEU A 69 -8.67 -35.84 -5.40
C LEU A 69 -7.77 -35.35 -4.25
N PHE A 70 -7.11 -36.27 -3.55
CA PHE A 70 -6.17 -35.94 -2.48
C PHE A 70 -4.98 -35.12 -3.00
N ASN A 71 -4.22 -35.66 -3.96
CA ASN A 71 -3.00 -35.01 -4.46
C ASN A 71 -3.30 -33.68 -5.16
N MET A 72 -4.31 -33.64 -6.04
CA MET A 72 -4.66 -32.43 -6.78
C MET A 72 -5.27 -31.37 -5.87
N GLY A 73 -6.13 -31.78 -4.94
CA GLY A 73 -6.76 -30.85 -4.01
C GLY A 73 -5.75 -30.18 -3.08
N PHE A 74 -4.81 -30.93 -2.51
CA PHE A 74 -3.72 -30.36 -1.70
C PHE A 74 -2.78 -29.49 -2.53
N ALA A 75 -2.40 -29.92 -3.74
CA ALA A 75 -1.56 -29.12 -4.63
C ALA A 75 -2.22 -27.78 -4.96
N LEU A 76 -3.48 -27.78 -5.40
CA LEU A 76 -4.24 -26.56 -5.68
C LEU A 76 -4.33 -25.66 -4.45
N SER A 77 -4.69 -26.21 -3.30
CA SER A 77 -4.86 -25.45 -2.06
C SER A 77 -3.55 -24.83 -1.57
N LEU A 78 -2.49 -25.62 -1.43
CA LEU A 78 -1.21 -25.16 -0.87
C LEU A 78 -0.45 -24.25 -1.83
N MET A 79 -0.49 -24.51 -3.14
CA MET A 79 0.14 -23.64 -4.13
C MET A 79 -0.59 -22.30 -4.24
N ALA A 80 -1.92 -22.29 -4.20
CA ALA A 80 -2.68 -21.04 -4.17
C ALA A 80 -2.43 -20.24 -2.88
N LEU A 81 -2.36 -20.90 -1.73
CA LEU A 81 -2.01 -20.27 -0.45
C LEU A 81 -0.60 -19.65 -0.49
N THR A 82 0.38 -20.40 -1.01
CA THR A 82 1.76 -19.93 -1.25
C THR A 82 1.79 -18.68 -2.13
N ALA A 83 1.06 -18.72 -3.25
CA ALA A 83 0.97 -17.61 -4.19
C ALA A 83 0.38 -16.35 -3.55
N ARG A 84 -0.68 -16.51 -2.72
CA ARG A 84 -1.30 -15.41 -1.96
C ARG A 84 -0.35 -14.84 -0.91
N ALA A 85 0.35 -15.69 -0.16
CA ALA A 85 1.33 -15.26 0.85
C ALA A 85 2.51 -14.51 0.23
N PHE A 86 3.03 -15.00 -0.89
CA PHE A 86 4.09 -14.34 -1.65
C PHE A 86 3.63 -12.99 -2.21
N HIS A 87 2.41 -12.93 -2.77
CA HIS A 87 1.82 -11.68 -3.25
C HIS A 87 1.73 -10.62 -2.15
N LEU A 88 1.17 -10.99 -0.99
CA LEU A 88 1.03 -10.09 0.15
C LEU A 88 2.39 -9.56 0.61
N LEU A 89 3.41 -10.42 0.69
CA LEU A 89 4.75 -10.05 1.11
C LEU A 89 5.38 -9.00 0.18
N VAL A 90 5.33 -9.23 -1.14
CA VAL A 90 5.94 -8.32 -2.11
C VAL A 90 5.21 -6.98 -2.15
N VAL A 91 3.88 -6.99 -2.25
CA VAL A 91 3.07 -5.76 -2.28
C VAL A 91 3.27 -4.97 -1.00
N SER A 92 3.28 -5.65 0.15
CA SER A 92 3.50 -5.01 1.45
C SER A 92 4.83 -4.26 1.53
N LYS A 93 5.91 -4.89 1.07
CA LYS A 93 7.24 -4.30 1.09
C LYS A 93 7.37 -3.12 0.11
N VAL A 94 6.76 -3.21 -1.06
CA VAL A 94 6.73 -2.08 -2.01
C VAL A 94 6.07 -0.87 -1.38
N HIS A 95 4.87 -1.03 -0.81
CA HIS A 95 4.16 0.08 -0.16
C HIS A 95 4.96 0.68 1.01
N MET A 96 5.40 -0.17 1.95
CA MET A 96 6.13 0.28 3.13
C MET A 96 7.41 1.07 2.76
N ILE A 97 8.20 0.58 1.80
CA ILE A 97 9.43 1.26 1.38
C ILE A 97 9.10 2.54 0.60
N SER A 98 8.07 2.52 -0.25
CA SER A 98 7.64 3.70 -1.01
C SER A 98 7.23 4.83 -0.07
N THR A 99 6.45 4.54 0.97
CA THR A 99 6.07 5.55 1.97
C THR A 99 7.28 6.05 2.74
N GLN A 100 8.20 5.18 3.16
CA GLN A 100 9.42 5.62 3.84
C GLN A 100 10.30 6.53 2.99
N LEU A 101 10.30 6.35 1.66
CA LEU A 101 10.98 7.22 0.73
C LEU A 101 10.24 8.55 0.53
N ALA A 102 8.91 8.52 0.45
CA ALA A 102 8.07 9.72 0.32
C ALA A 102 8.10 10.61 1.58
N ALA A 103 8.16 10.01 2.76
CA ALA A 103 8.26 10.73 4.04
C ALA A 103 9.60 11.45 4.23
N ARG A 104 10.62 11.16 3.40
CA ARG A 104 11.94 11.78 3.49
C ARG A 104 12.07 12.89 2.46
N PRO A 105 12.29 14.16 2.86
CA PRO A 105 12.43 15.25 1.92
C PRO A 105 13.55 14.97 0.91
N PRO A 106 13.43 15.38 -0.37
CA PRO A 106 14.52 15.32 -1.32
C PRO A 106 15.77 15.96 -0.69
N VAL A 107 16.90 15.24 -0.73
CA VAL A 107 18.18 15.87 -0.40
C VAL A 107 18.43 16.81 -1.57
N VAL A 108 18.19 18.10 -1.35
CA VAL A 108 18.60 19.13 -2.31
C VAL A 108 20.10 19.00 -2.37
N SER A 109 20.60 18.38 -3.46
CA SER A 109 21.99 18.48 -3.80
C SER A 109 22.20 19.96 -4.09
N ILE A 110 22.67 20.70 -3.08
CA ILE A 110 23.19 22.05 -3.29
C ILE A 110 24.16 21.90 -4.46
N PRO A 111 23.88 22.53 -5.62
CA PRO A 111 24.80 22.50 -6.74
C PRO A 111 26.14 22.87 -6.15
N ARG A 112 27.10 21.95 -6.22
CA ARG A 112 28.46 22.24 -5.80
C ARG A 112 28.82 23.49 -6.58
N GLU A 113 28.99 24.63 -5.89
CA GLU A 113 29.47 25.85 -6.54
C GLU A 113 30.63 25.41 -7.41
N PRO A 114 30.66 25.79 -8.71
CA PRO A 114 31.78 25.46 -9.55
C PRO A 114 33.00 25.96 -8.80
N GLU A 115 33.80 25.00 -8.33
CA GLU A 115 35.00 25.25 -7.56
C GLU A 115 35.83 26.14 -8.48
N PHE A 116 35.88 27.43 -8.12
CA PHE A 116 36.52 28.45 -8.93
C PHE A 116 37.96 27.96 -9.04
N THR A 117 38.30 27.44 -10.22
CA THR A 117 39.64 26.96 -10.52
C THR A 117 40.52 28.19 -10.45
N THR A 118 41.07 28.46 -9.26
CA THR A 118 42.22 29.33 -9.10
C THR A 118 43.28 28.77 -10.03
N THR A 119 43.58 29.56 -11.05
CA THR A 119 44.60 29.39 -12.06
C THR A 119 45.86 28.82 -11.41
N GLU A 120 46.07 27.51 -11.53
CA GLU A 120 47.28 26.86 -11.06
C GLU A 120 48.37 27.10 -12.10
N SER A 121 49.44 27.76 -11.67
CA SER A 121 50.60 28.07 -12.49
C SER A 121 51.27 26.79 -12.96
N ILE A 122 51.64 26.79 -14.23
CA ILE A 122 52.50 25.82 -14.88
C ILE A 122 53.73 25.55 -14.00
N ARG A 123 53.86 24.33 -13.48
CA ARG A 123 55.13 23.79 -13.03
C ARG A 123 55.30 22.37 -13.57
N THR A 124 56.11 22.31 -14.61
CA THR A 124 56.79 21.12 -15.09
C THR A 124 57.63 20.51 -13.97
N ASN A 125 57.53 19.20 -13.75
CA ASN A 125 58.67 18.30 -13.60
C ASN A 125 58.21 16.85 -13.42
N ASP A 126 58.53 16.05 -14.42
CA ASP A 126 59.31 14.81 -14.35
C ASP A 126 59.06 13.83 -13.20
N GLY A 127 58.59 12.65 -13.61
CA GLY A 127 59.29 11.40 -13.35
C GLY A 127 59.14 10.78 -11.96
N ILE A 128 58.56 9.58 -11.92
CA ILE A 128 59.24 8.33 -11.58
C ILE A 128 58.19 7.25 -11.28
N SER A 129 58.26 6.21 -12.09
CA SER A 129 57.66 4.90 -11.89
C SER A 129 58.20 4.21 -10.64
N VAL A 130 57.33 3.71 -9.74
CA VAL A 130 57.66 2.55 -8.90
C VAL A 130 56.46 1.61 -8.76
N LEU A 131 56.75 0.39 -9.15
CA LEU A 131 56.00 -0.86 -9.09
C LEU A 131 55.93 -1.37 -7.63
N GLY A 132 54.84 -2.06 -7.27
CA GLY A 132 54.92 -3.18 -6.32
C GLY A 132 53.94 -3.18 -5.14
N GLY A 133 53.38 -4.36 -4.86
CA GLY A 133 53.06 -4.76 -3.49
C GLY A 133 51.66 -5.31 -3.23
N LEU A 134 51.40 -6.55 -3.69
CA LEU A 134 50.44 -7.47 -3.07
C LEU A 134 50.94 -7.89 -1.67
N HIS A 135 50.07 -7.88 -0.65
CA HIS A 135 49.97 -8.85 0.46
C HIS A 135 48.66 -8.54 1.23
N SER A 136 47.66 -9.42 1.23
CA SER A 136 47.47 -10.63 2.05
C SER A 136 46.96 -10.36 3.47
N ALA A 137 45.77 -10.95 3.73
CA ALA A 137 45.18 -11.48 4.97
C ALA A 137 45.76 -11.11 6.34
N SER A 138 44.88 -10.87 7.33
CA SER A 138 44.55 -11.87 8.36
C SER A 138 43.83 -11.26 9.58
N SER A 139 42.76 -11.95 9.99
CA SER A 139 42.32 -12.27 11.36
C SER A 139 42.30 -11.22 12.48
N ALA A 140 41.15 -11.22 13.18
CA ALA A 140 41.01 -11.54 14.61
C ALA A 140 40.21 -10.50 15.40
N SER A 141 39.03 -10.93 15.84
CA SER A 141 38.37 -10.48 17.07
C SER A 141 39.27 -10.79 18.29
N PRO A 142 39.04 -10.15 19.45
CA PRO A 142 38.12 -10.79 20.38
C PRO A 142 37.18 -9.86 21.17
N LEU A 143 36.10 -10.51 21.60
CA LEU A 143 35.28 -10.26 22.78
C LEU A 143 36.00 -9.56 23.94
N VAL A 144 35.35 -8.53 24.49
CA VAL A 144 35.45 -8.20 25.92
C VAL A 144 34.03 -7.99 26.47
N GLU A 145 33.77 -8.77 27.50
CA GLU A 145 32.58 -8.88 28.34
C GLU A 145 32.78 -8.05 29.63
N LYS A 146 31.66 -7.76 30.32
CA LYS A 146 31.49 -7.13 31.66
C LYS A 146 31.35 -5.59 31.63
N GLY A 147 30.41 -4.97 32.32
CA GLY A 147 29.47 -5.46 33.32
C GLY A 147 28.47 -4.36 33.73
N SER A 148 27.46 -4.82 34.49
CA SER A 148 26.39 -4.08 35.16
C SER A 148 26.81 -2.79 35.86
N VAL A 149 25.92 -1.78 35.91
CA VAL A 149 25.39 -1.20 37.15
C VAL A 149 24.03 -0.55 36.85
N PHE A 150 23.02 -0.92 37.65
CA PHE A 150 21.70 -0.30 37.73
C PHE A 150 21.65 0.55 39.01
N SER A 151 20.81 1.60 39.00
CA SER A 151 20.29 2.40 40.12
C SER A 151 21.00 3.73 40.44
N HIS A 152 20.37 4.84 40.06
CA HIS A 152 19.80 5.80 41.03
C HIS A 152 18.92 6.85 40.33
N MET A 153 17.68 6.98 40.79
CA MET A 153 16.87 8.19 40.66
C MET A 153 17.36 9.21 41.69
N ASP A 154 17.46 10.49 41.32
CA ASP A 154 16.51 11.51 41.80
C ASP A 154 16.71 12.89 41.15
N ALA A 155 15.64 13.68 41.30
CA ALA A 155 15.27 14.94 40.68
C ALA A 155 16.26 16.13 40.79
N GLN A 156 16.26 17.02 39.79
CA GLN A 156 15.79 18.41 39.89
C GLN A 156 16.38 19.33 38.79
N SER A 157 15.46 20.01 38.10
CA SER A 157 15.54 21.42 37.68
C SER A 157 16.49 21.89 36.55
N LEU A 158 15.97 22.92 35.87
CA LEU A 158 16.64 23.89 34.99
C LEU A 158 16.84 23.49 33.52
N ASP A 159 15.83 23.90 32.76
CA ASP A 159 15.89 24.63 31.48
C ASP A 159 17.30 25.01 30.96
N VAL A 160 17.84 24.16 30.07
CA VAL A 160 19.05 24.43 29.27
C VAL A 160 18.76 24.13 27.79
N ARG A 161 17.60 24.56 27.27
CA ARG A 161 17.26 24.36 25.84
C ARG A 161 17.51 25.56 24.93
N GLN A 162 18.03 26.67 25.45
CA GLN A 162 18.13 27.94 24.70
C GLN A 162 19.52 28.57 24.64
N LYS A 163 20.61 27.79 24.71
CA LYS A 163 22.00 28.29 24.57
C LYS A 163 22.83 27.67 23.44
N CYS A 164 22.24 26.89 22.54
CA CYS A 164 22.98 26.26 21.43
C CYS A 164 23.00 27.04 20.11
N LEU A 165 22.60 28.32 20.07
CA LEU A 165 22.48 29.07 18.81
C LEU A 165 23.63 30.01 18.47
N LEU A 166 24.64 30.20 19.33
CA LEU A 166 25.71 31.17 19.06
C LEU A 166 27.08 30.75 19.63
N LEU A 167 27.66 29.64 19.16
CA LEU A 167 29.10 29.37 19.33
C LEU A 167 29.70 28.78 18.03
N PRO A 168 30.93 29.19 17.66
CA PRO A 168 31.51 28.91 16.36
C PRO A 168 32.09 27.50 16.29
N ILE A 169 31.63 26.79 15.26
CA ILE A 169 32.37 25.88 14.37
C ILE A 169 33.84 25.67 14.75
N ALA A 170 34.12 24.71 15.63
CA ALA A 170 35.38 23.97 15.61
C ALA A 170 35.25 22.70 16.46
N LYS A 171 35.49 21.54 15.83
CA LYS A 171 35.75 20.24 16.49
C LYS A 171 34.56 19.52 17.12
N SER A 172 33.60 19.10 16.29
CA SER A 172 32.96 17.79 16.44
C SER A 172 32.44 17.32 15.08
N GLY A 173 33.38 16.93 14.22
CA GLY A 173 33.15 16.46 12.85
C GLY A 173 32.58 15.04 12.76
N LYS A 174 31.54 14.69 13.51
CA LYS A 174 30.66 13.56 13.15
C LYS A 174 29.55 14.09 12.26
N CYS A 175 29.96 14.48 11.06
CA CYS A 175 29.12 14.98 9.99
C CYS A 175 27.97 13.99 9.71
N GLN A 176 26.75 14.49 9.52
CA GLN A 176 25.49 13.77 9.31
C GLN A 176 25.43 12.92 8.02
N ARG A 177 26.47 12.15 7.71
CA ARG A 177 26.51 11.16 6.63
C ARG A 177 25.51 9.98 6.74
N PRO A 178 24.93 9.56 7.90
CA PRO A 178 24.08 8.35 7.90
C PRO A 178 22.74 8.51 7.14
N LYS A 179 22.27 9.74 6.89
CA LYS A 179 20.97 9.95 6.25
C LYS A 179 20.97 9.65 4.74
N ALA A 180 22.01 10.05 4.01
CA ALA A 180 22.10 9.81 2.56
C ALA A 180 22.23 8.31 2.23
N GLU A 181 23.07 7.60 2.99
CA GLU A 181 23.29 6.16 2.80
C GLU A 181 22.01 5.35 3.03
N SER A 182 21.22 5.71 4.04
CA SER A 182 19.96 5.03 4.33
C SER A 182 18.91 5.20 3.22
N ARG A 183 18.84 6.38 2.56
CA ARG A 183 17.93 6.58 1.41
C ARG A 183 18.37 5.77 0.21
N LEU A 184 19.67 5.72 -0.09
CA LEU A 184 20.20 4.91 -1.19
C LEU A 184 19.90 3.41 -0.98
N ARG A 185 20.04 2.91 0.26
CA ARG A 185 19.65 1.53 0.60
C ARG A 185 18.16 1.29 0.37
N LEU A 186 17.29 2.22 0.78
CA LEU A 186 15.84 2.11 0.57
C LEU A 186 15.46 2.15 -0.92
N THR A 187 16.07 3.03 -1.72
CA THR A 187 15.80 3.09 -3.18
C THR A 187 16.28 1.82 -3.89
N GLN A 188 17.44 1.27 -3.50
CA GLN A 188 17.91 -0.01 -4.00
C GLN A 188 16.95 -1.16 -3.62
N GLN A 189 16.47 -1.18 -2.37
CA GLN A 189 15.48 -2.17 -1.94
C GLN A 189 14.17 -2.02 -2.74
N LEU A 190 13.65 -0.80 -2.89
CA LEU A 190 12.46 -0.53 -3.69
C LEU A 190 12.64 -1.02 -5.13
N LYS A 191 13.80 -0.75 -5.75
CA LYS A 191 14.12 -1.23 -7.10
C LYS A 191 14.09 -2.76 -7.18
N ARG A 192 14.63 -3.47 -6.17
CA ARG A 192 14.57 -4.95 -6.11
C ARG A 192 13.13 -5.45 -6.00
N TYR A 193 12.30 -4.89 -5.13
CA TYR A 193 10.90 -5.31 -5.00
C TYR A 193 10.05 -4.92 -6.22
N LYS A 194 10.27 -3.75 -6.82
CA LYS A 194 9.63 -3.36 -8.08
C LYS A 194 10.00 -4.31 -9.23
N LYS A 195 11.23 -4.83 -9.26
CA LYS A 195 11.63 -5.88 -10.21
C LYS A 195 10.87 -7.20 -9.98
N MET A 196 10.44 -7.48 -8.75
CA MET A 196 9.65 -8.68 -8.43
C MET A 196 8.15 -8.51 -8.72
N LEU A 197 7.64 -7.28 -8.81
CA LEU A 197 6.22 -6.99 -9.00
C LEU A 197 5.58 -7.68 -10.23
N PRO A 198 6.25 -7.79 -11.41
CA PRO A 198 5.68 -8.52 -12.56
C PRO A 198 5.42 -10.00 -12.28
N TYR A 199 6.26 -10.65 -11.45
CA TYR A 199 6.08 -12.05 -11.04
C TYR A 199 4.93 -12.25 -10.06
N VAL A 200 4.47 -11.15 -9.46
CA VAL A 200 3.34 -11.10 -8.53
C VAL A 200 2.04 -10.71 -9.25
N SER A 201 2.08 -10.55 -10.58
CA SER A 201 0.87 -10.40 -11.36
C SER A 201 -0.02 -11.64 -11.23
N GLU A 202 -1.33 -11.43 -11.26
CA GLU A 202 -2.31 -12.52 -11.10
C GLU A 202 -2.10 -13.63 -12.13
N ARG A 203 -1.76 -13.28 -13.38
CA ARG A 203 -1.46 -14.25 -14.44
C ARG A 203 -0.25 -15.12 -14.11
N MET A 204 0.84 -14.51 -13.62
CA MET A 204 2.05 -15.25 -13.25
C MET A 204 1.83 -16.14 -12.03
N LEU A 205 1.06 -15.67 -11.05
CA LEU A 205 0.70 -16.47 -9.88
C LEU A 205 -0.22 -17.66 -10.25
N VAL A 206 -1.20 -17.44 -11.11
CA VAL A 206 -2.05 -18.53 -11.64
C VAL A 206 -1.20 -19.51 -12.45
N LEU A 207 -0.27 -19.03 -13.30
CA LEU A 207 0.65 -19.89 -14.04
C LEU A 207 1.54 -20.73 -13.09
N PHE A 208 2.04 -20.13 -12.02
CA PHE A 208 2.81 -20.83 -10.98
C PHE A 208 1.98 -21.95 -10.33
N VAL A 209 0.73 -21.67 -9.96
CA VAL A 209 -0.17 -22.69 -9.39
C VAL A 209 -0.45 -23.80 -10.40
N THR A 210 -0.79 -23.46 -11.63
CA THR A 210 -1.07 -24.43 -12.70
C THR A 210 0.15 -25.30 -13.00
N ALA A 211 1.36 -24.73 -13.07
CA ALA A 211 2.59 -25.48 -13.29
C ALA A 211 2.87 -26.46 -12.15
N GLY A 212 2.69 -26.04 -10.89
CA GLY A 212 2.82 -26.92 -9.73
C GLY A 212 1.81 -28.07 -9.72
N VAL A 213 0.56 -27.75 -10.01
CA VAL A 213 -0.53 -28.73 -10.10
C VAL A 213 -0.30 -29.72 -11.23
N LEU A 214 0.21 -29.26 -12.39
CA LEU A 214 0.58 -30.12 -13.51
C LEU A 214 1.72 -31.07 -13.11
N ALA A 215 2.74 -30.60 -12.38
CA ALA A 215 3.81 -31.46 -11.90
C ALA A 215 3.30 -32.56 -10.95
N VAL A 216 2.39 -32.21 -10.03
CA VAL A 216 1.75 -33.19 -9.12
C VAL A 216 0.83 -34.14 -9.89
N ALA A 217 0.12 -33.66 -10.91
CA ALA A 217 -0.72 -34.50 -11.77
C ALA A 217 0.11 -35.52 -12.54
N LEU A 218 1.24 -35.11 -13.12
CA LEU A 218 2.16 -36.00 -13.82
C LEU A 218 2.77 -37.04 -12.87
N ALA A 219 3.19 -36.63 -11.67
CA ALA A 219 3.68 -37.57 -10.66
C ALA A 219 2.58 -38.58 -10.25
N THR A 220 1.35 -38.11 -10.03
CA THR A 220 0.19 -38.95 -9.68
C THR A 220 -0.16 -39.92 -10.82
N LEU A 221 -0.05 -39.47 -12.06
CA LEU A 221 -0.24 -40.32 -13.24
C LEU A 221 0.80 -41.43 -13.30
N VAL A 222 2.08 -41.12 -13.08
CA VAL A 222 3.15 -42.12 -13.04
C VAL A 222 2.90 -43.17 -11.94
N ILE A 223 2.50 -42.75 -10.74
CA ILE A 223 2.11 -43.66 -9.65
C ILE A 223 0.97 -44.58 -10.07
N ASN A 224 -0.08 -44.01 -10.68
CA ASN A 224 -1.25 -44.77 -11.13
C ASN A 224 -0.92 -45.78 -12.24
N LEU A 225 0.04 -45.46 -13.12
CA LEU A 225 0.49 -46.36 -14.18
C LEU A 225 1.42 -47.47 -13.67
N THR A 226 2.19 -47.20 -12.61
CA THR A 226 3.19 -48.14 -12.08
C THR A 226 2.62 -49.07 -11.02
N ASP A 227 1.63 -48.64 -10.25
CA ASP A 227 1.05 -49.43 -9.18
C ASP A 227 -0.35 -49.92 -9.51
N LYS A 228 -0.48 -51.24 -9.66
CA LYS A 228 -1.75 -51.91 -9.93
C LYS A 228 -2.77 -51.70 -8.80
N GLN A 229 -2.34 -51.37 -7.58
CA GLN A 229 -3.25 -51.12 -6.46
C GLN A 229 -4.14 -49.89 -6.70
N PHE A 230 -3.68 -48.90 -7.46
CA PHE A 230 -4.48 -47.73 -7.81
C PHE A 230 -5.33 -47.91 -9.06
N SER A 231 -5.47 -49.14 -9.57
CA SER A 231 -6.37 -49.46 -10.68
C SER A 231 -7.84 -49.08 -10.39
N ARG A 232 -8.61 -48.81 -11.46
CA ARG A 232 -10.04 -48.47 -11.42
C ARG A 232 -10.90 -49.47 -10.64
N HIS A 233 -10.48 -50.73 -10.54
CA HIS A 233 -11.27 -51.80 -9.93
C HIS A 233 -10.97 -52.04 -8.45
N ASN A 234 -9.92 -51.42 -7.91
CA ASN A 234 -9.55 -51.61 -6.51
C ASN A 234 -10.29 -50.60 -5.62
N ILE A 235 -10.96 -51.13 -4.60
CA ILE A 235 -11.69 -50.38 -3.57
C ILE A 235 -10.94 -50.36 -2.23
N ILE A 236 -10.08 -51.35 -1.99
CA ILE A 236 -9.24 -51.44 -0.80
C ILE A 236 -7.95 -50.69 -1.06
N CYS A 237 -7.89 -49.46 -0.55
CA CYS A 237 -6.74 -48.58 -0.71
C CYS A 237 -5.93 -48.63 0.57
N VAL A 238 -4.88 -49.43 0.58
CA VAL A 238 -3.90 -49.38 1.68
C VAL A 238 -3.12 -48.09 1.50
N TYR A 239 -2.92 -47.36 2.60
CA TYR A 239 -2.13 -46.14 2.60
C TYR A 239 -0.65 -46.49 2.35
N GLN A 240 -0.29 -46.68 1.08
CA GLN A 240 1.03 -47.14 0.64
C GLN A 240 1.84 -46.01 0.02
N TRP A 241 2.96 -46.41 -0.59
CA TRP A 241 3.95 -45.54 -1.21
C TRP A 241 3.37 -44.49 -2.17
N GLY A 242 2.23 -44.77 -2.83
CA GLY A 242 1.58 -43.82 -3.74
C GLY A 242 1.14 -42.51 -3.08
N PHE A 243 0.89 -42.49 -1.77
CA PHE A 243 0.57 -41.26 -1.05
C PHE A 243 1.82 -40.55 -0.50
N ILE A 244 2.99 -41.20 -0.48
CA ILE A 244 4.21 -40.64 0.11
C ILE A 244 4.63 -39.33 -0.56
N PRO A 245 4.69 -39.21 -1.91
CA PRO A 245 5.08 -37.96 -2.55
C PRO A 245 4.17 -36.78 -2.19
N GLY A 246 2.85 -37.01 -2.15
CA GLY A 246 1.87 -36.02 -1.72
C GLY A 246 2.07 -35.59 -0.26
N ASN A 247 2.27 -36.55 0.65
CA ASN A 247 2.54 -36.26 2.05
C ASN A 247 3.87 -35.53 2.27
N VAL A 248 4.93 -35.92 1.56
CA VAL A 248 6.23 -35.24 1.62
C VAL A 248 6.09 -33.79 1.15
N PHE A 249 5.33 -33.56 0.09
CA PHE A 249 5.01 -32.21 -0.38
C PHE A 249 4.25 -31.40 0.68
N VAL A 250 3.18 -31.96 1.25
CA VAL A 250 2.37 -31.29 2.29
C VAL A 250 3.22 -31.02 3.54
N LEU A 251 3.99 -32.01 4.00
CA LEU A 251 4.85 -31.88 5.18
C LEU A 251 5.96 -30.86 4.95
N GLY A 252 6.64 -30.90 3.81
CA GLY A 252 7.67 -29.92 3.45
C GLY A 252 7.11 -28.50 3.37
N HIS A 253 5.89 -28.34 2.84
CA HIS A 253 5.20 -27.07 2.82
C HIS A 253 4.95 -26.54 4.25
N PHE A 254 4.38 -27.36 5.13
CA PHE A 254 4.10 -26.97 6.52
C PHE A 254 5.36 -26.81 7.39
N ALA A 255 6.42 -27.57 7.14
CA ALA A 255 7.64 -27.54 7.93
C ALA A 255 8.61 -26.42 7.53
N ILE A 256 8.63 -26.03 6.25
CA ILE A 256 9.63 -25.08 5.71
C ILE A 256 8.95 -23.82 5.19
N VAL A 257 8.04 -23.97 4.23
CA VAL A 257 7.45 -22.83 3.52
C VAL A 257 6.59 -21.99 4.45
N TYR A 258 5.78 -22.65 5.27
CA TYR A 258 4.87 -21.99 6.20
C TYR A 258 5.60 -21.15 7.27
N PRO A 259 6.56 -21.67 8.07
CA PRO A 259 7.26 -20.85 9.06
C PRO A 259 7.94 -19.62 8.46
N ILE A 260 8.47 -19.73 7.24
CA ILE A 260 9.04 -18.60 6.51
C ILE A 260 7.97 -17.53 6.21
N PHE A 261 6.82 -17.93 5.68
CA PHE A 261 5.74 -16.97 5.40
C PHE A 261 5.15 -16.37 6.67
N LEU A 262 4.88 -17.18 7.70
CA LEU A 262 4.37 -16.69 8.97
C LEU A 262 5.31 -15.66 9.57
N TRP A 263 6.61 -15.98 9.65
CA TRP A 263 7.62 -15.06 10.18
C TRP A 263 7.72 -13.76 9.37
N ARG A 264 7.69 -13.86 8.04
CA ARG A 264 7.80 -12.68 7.16
C ARG A 264 6.55 -11.80 7.17
N ASN A 265 5.37 -12.41 7.25
CA ASN A 265 4.08 -11.72 7.22
C ASN A 265 3.61 -11.25 8.62
N TRP A 266 4.22 -11.74 9.70
CA TRP A 266 3.86 -11.35 11.08
C TRP A 266 3.96 -9.84 11.35
N LYS A 267 4.82 -9.12 10.63
CA LYS A 267 4.97 -7.67 10.77
C LYS A 267 4.19 -6.86 9.74
N ALA A 268 3.53 -7.52 8.79
CA ALA A 268 2.73 -6.82 7.79
C ALA A 268 1.42 -6.38 8.43
N HIS A 269 1.12 -5.08 8.47
CA HIS A 269 -0.22 -4.60 8.81
C HIS A 269 -1.05 -4.64 7.52
N ASP A 270 -2.26 -5.20 7.56
CA ASP A 270 -3.07 -5.39 6.35
C ASP A 270 -4.48 -4.89 6.58
N ALA A 271 -4.90 -3.88 5.81
CA ALA A 271 -6.25 -3.33 5.92
C ALA A 271 -7.34 -4.32 5.49
N TYR A 272 -7.04 -5.21 4.55
CA TYR A 272 -8.03 -6.10 3.94
C TYR A 272 -8.23 -7.38 4.75
N GLY A 273 -7.37 -7.67 5.72
CA GLY A 273 -7.43 -8.87 6.56
C GLY A 273 -7.05 -10.15 5.81
N ILE A 274 -6.32 -10.06 4.70
CA ILE A 274 -5.67 -11.16 3.99
C ILE A 274 -4.62 -11.79 4.90
N ARG A 275 -3.84 -11.00 5.65
CA ARG A 275 -2.88 -11.52 6.63
C ARG A 275 -3.54 -12.46 7.63
N ASN A 276 -4.60 -12.00 8.30
CA ASN A 276 -5.26 -12.80 9.34
C ASN A 276 -5.85 -14.08 8.75
N ASP A 277 -6.42 -13.99 7.55
CA ASP A 277 -6.91 -15.15 6.81
C ASP A 277 -5.79 -16.16 6.49
N LEU A 278 -4.63 -15.71 5.99
CA LEU A 278 -3.47 -16.58 5.76
C LEU A 278 -2.99 -17.24 7.05
N ILE A 279 -2.85 -16.48 8.15
CA ILE A 279 -2.44 -17.02 9.44
C ILE A 279 -3.43 -18.07 9.93
N ILE A 280 -4.74 -17.81 9.85
CA ILE A 280 -5.78 -18.77 10.25
C ILE A 280 -5.70 -20.03 9.39
N CYS A 281 -5.63 -19.89 8.06
CA CYS A 281 -5.52 -21.02 7.15
C CYS A 281 -4.31 -21.90 7.50
N GLU A 282 -3.14 -21.29 7.66
CA GLU A 282 -1.91 -22.03 7.88
C GLU A 282 -1.81 -22.64 9.29
N THR A 283 -2.22 -21.91 10.33
CA THR A 283 -2.22 -22.40 11.72
C THR A 283 -3.20 -23.55 11.92
N VAL A 284 -4.44 -23.41 11.44
CA VAL A 284 -5.45 -24.47 11.51
C VAL A 284 -5.02 -25.66 10.66
N GLY A 285 -4.47 -25.43 9.46
CA GLY A 285 -3.96 -26.50 8.61
C GLY A 285 -2.85 -27.31 9.25
N PHE A 286 -1.86 -26.63 9.83
CA PHE A 286 -0.78 -27.30 10.55
C PHE A 286 -1.32 -28.13 11.71
N LEU A 287 -2.20 -27.56 12.54
CA LEU A 287 -2.80 -28.26 13.67
C LEU A 287 -3.61 -29.49 13.22
N CYS A 288 -4.47 -29.35 12.21
CA CYS A 288 -5.26 -30.44 11.67
C CYS A 288 -4.37 -31.54 11.06
N MET A 289 -3.27 -31.19 10.40
CA MET A 289 -2.31 -32.16 9.87
C MET A 289 -1.58 -32.93 10.96
N VAL A 290 -1.13 -32.26 12.02
CA VAL A 290 -0.50 -32.91 13.18
C VAL A 290 -1.49 -33.87 13.86
N ILE A 291 -2.71 -33.40 14.12
CA ILE A 291 -3.75 -34.23 14.73
C ILE A 291 -4.08 -35.42 13.82
N MET A 292 -4.22 -35.21 12.51
CA MET A 292 -4.44 -36.29 11.55
C MET A 292 -3.32 -37.33 11.60
N MET A 293 -2.05 -36.91 11.62
CA MET A 293 -0.91 -37.84 11.70
C MET A 293 -0.92 -38.63 13.01
N VAL A 294 -1.19 -37.98 14.14
CA VAL A 294 -1.32 -38.69 15.43
C VAL A 294 -2.51 -39.66 15.41
N TRP A 295 -3.64 -39.24 14.84
CA TRP A 295 -4.86 -40.05 14.74
C TRP A 295 -4.64 -41.30 13.87
N MET A 296 -3.92 -41.15 12.76
CA MET A 296 -3.62 -42.26 11.85
C MET A 296 -2.61 -43.25 12.42
N ASN A 297 -1.63 -42.78 13.20
CA ASN A 297 -0.54 -43.64 13.68
C ASN A 297 -0.75 -44.20 15.09
N ALA A 298 -1.37 -43.44 15.99
CA ALA A 298 -1.47 -43.80 17.41
C ALA A 298 -2.85 -44.32 17.83
N LEU A 299 -3.93 -43.95 17.12
CA LEU A 299 -5.31 -44.18 17.55
C LEU A 299 -6.10 -45.07 16.60
N GLY A 300 -5.53 -46.23 16.24
CA GLY A 300 -6.16 -47.19 15.32
C GLY A 300 -7.59 -47.57 15.67
N HIS A 301 -7.90 -47.74 16.96
CA HIS A 301 -9.27 -48.06 17.41
C HIS A 301 -10.26 -46.92 17.12
N MET A 302 -9.84 -45.66 17.29
CA MET A 302 -10.70 -44.49 17.08
C MET A 302 -10.98 -44.23 15.59
N GLN A 303 -10.18 -44.79 14.67
CA GLN A 303 -10.41 -44.69 13.23
C GLN A 303 -11.73 -45.34 12.78
N GLN A 304 -12.25 -46.29 13.57
CA GLN A 304 -13.55 -46.90 13.32
C GLN A 304 -14.71 -45.94 13.59
N ILE A 305 -14.52 -44.98 14.51
CA ILE A 305 -15.53 -43.98 14.88
C ILE A 305 -15.40 -42.74 13.99
N LEU A 306 -14.18 -42.23 13.82
CA LEU A 306 -13.90 -41.03 13.05
C LEU A 306 -12.69 -41.28 12.13
N PRO A 307 -12.87 -41.29 10.80
CA PRO A 307 -11.76 -41.47 9.89
C PRO A 307 -10.80 -40.28 9.99
N GLY A 308 -9.49 -40.51 9.88
CA GLY A 308 -8.48 -39.44 9.93
C GLY A 308 -8.71 -38.31 8.91
N LEU A 309 -9.34 -38.63 7.77
CA LEU A 309 -9.74 -37.66 6.75
C LEU A 309 -10.76 -36.61 7.26
N ALA A 310 -11.45 -36.85 8.38
CA ALA A 310 -12.34 -35.87 8.99
C ALA A 310 -11.60 -34.59 9.40
N PHE A 311 -10.34 -34.69 9.83
CA PHE A 311 -9.53 -33.50 10.17
C PHE A 311 -9.21 -32.65 8.93
N ILE A 312 -9.09 -33.27 7.76
CA ILE A 312 -8.90 -32.55 6.50
C ILE A 312 -10.18 -31.81 6.09
N TRP A 313 -11.35 -32.41 6.33
CA TRP A 313 -12.63 -31.75 6.13
C TRP A 313 -12.79 -30.54 7.05
N ILE A 314 -12.46 -30.69 8.34
CA ILE A 314 -12.44 -29.58 9.31
C ILE A 314 -11.51 -28.46 8.83
N TYR A 315 -10.28 -28.79 8.45
CA TYR A 315 -9.32 -27.84 7.90
C TYR A 315 -9.88 -27.07 6.70
N SER A 316 -10.44 -27.79 5.73
CA SER A 316 -11.00 -27.20 4.51
C SER A 316 -12.19 -26.28 4.81
N PHE A 317 -13.04 -26.67 5.77
CA PHE A 317 -14.13 -25.82 6.26
C PHE A 317 -13.60 -24.50 6.84
N PHE A 318 -12.58 -24.55 7.70
CA PHE A 318 -11.98 -23.34 8.27
C PHE A 318 -11.34 -22.45 7.22
N ILE A 319 -10.62 -23.02 6.23
CA ILE A 319 -10.11 -22.23 5.10
C ILE A 319 -11.25 -21.55 4.36
N HIS A 320 -12.31 -22.29 4.01
CA HIS A 320 -13.41 -21.73 3.26
C HIS A 320 -14.11 -20.60 4.03
N VAL A 321 -14.29 -20.79 5.34
CA VAL A 321 -14.86 -19.77 6.22
C VAL A 321 -13.95 -18.53 6.30
N SER A 322 -12.63 -18.69 6.47
CA SER A 322 -11.71 -17.56 6.61
C SER A 322 -11.43 -16.83 5.30
N SER A 323 -11.31 -17.56 4.18
CA SER A 323 -10.91 -17.02 2.89
C SER A 323 -12.07 -16.56 2.01
N VAL A 324 -13.27 -17.12 2.17
CA VAL A 324 -14.44 -16.81 1.34
C VAL A 324 -15.55 -16.17 2.17
N PHE A 325 -16.02 -16.85 3.22
CA PHE A 325 -17.21 -16.41 3.96
C PHE A 325 -16.99 -15.11 4.74
N PHE A 326 -15.96 -15.00 5.58
CA PHE A 326 -15.73 -13.78 6.36
C PHE A 326 -15.46 -12.55 5.48
N PRO A 327 -14.64 -12.63 4.42
CA PRO A 327 -14.45 -11.51 3.50
C PRO A 327 -15.76 -11.10 2.81
N LEU A 328 -16.58 -12.07 2.38
CA LEU A 328 -17.89 -11.81 1.81
C LEU A 328 -18.81 -11.09 2.80
N LEU A 329 -18.90 -11.58 4.04
CA LEU A 329 -19.72 -10.95 5.08
C LEU A 329 -19.27 -9.52 5.35
N ARG A 330 -17.96 -9.29 5.46
CA ARG A 330 -17.36 -7.97 5.66
C ARG A 330 -17.68 -7.04 4.48
N ALA A 331 -17.58 -7.55 3.25
CA ALA A 331 -17.91 -6.78 2.05
C ALA A 331 -19.39 -6.39 2.00
N ILE A 332 -20.31 -7.29 2.36
CA ILE A 332 -21.74 -6.99 2.45
C ILE A 332 -22.02 -5.93 3.51
N GLN A 333 -21.41 -6.07 4.70
CA GLN A 333 -21.55 -5.08 5.77
C GLN A 333 -20.99 -3.72 5.37
N HIS A 334 -19.86 -3.71 4.66
CA HIS A 334 -19.27 -2.47 4.14
C HIS A 334 -20.16 -1.81 3.11
N THR A 335 -20.71 -2.56 2.13
CA THR A 335 -21.67 -1.99 1.17
C THR A 335 -22.87 -1.37 1.87
N LYS A 336 -23.45 -2.07 2.86
CA LYS A 336 -24.58 -1.54 3.65
C LYS A 336 -24.25 -0.27 4.43
N ARG A 337 -22.99 -0.05 4.80
CA ARG A 337 -22.53 1.18 5.50
C ARG A 337 -22.17 2.29 4.52
N THR A 338 -21.70 1.95 3.33
CA THR A 338 -21.28 2.92 2.31
C THR A 338 -22.42 3.39 1.44
N ASP A 339 -23.54 2.65 1.36
CA ASP A 339 -24.77 3.16 0.76
C ASP A 339 -25.24 4.34 1.62
N PRO A 340 -24.99 5.60 1.19
CA PRO A 340 -25.33 6.74 2.00
C PRO A 340 -26.86 6.81 2.05
N PRO A 341 -27.50 6.95 3.23
CA PRO A 341 -28.85 7.49 3.26
C PRO A 341 -28.76 8.92 2.73
N ASP A 342 -28.98 9.11 1.43
CA ASP A 342 -28.81 10.33 0.65
C ASP A 342 -27.55 11.16 0.97
N MET A 343 -26.63 11.27 0.01
CA MET A 343 -25.47 12.18 0.04
C MET A 343 -25.83 13.67 0.33
N SER A 344 -27.12 14.02 0.44
CA SER A 344 -27.62 15.26 1.04
C SER A 344 -27.01 15.59 2.42
N MET A 345 -26.51 14.61 3.18
CA MET A 345 -25.84 14.88 4.47
C MET A 345 -24.47 15.57 4.34
N PHE A 346 -23.85 15.56 3.15
CA PHE A 346 -22.64 16.35 2.88
C PHE A 346 -22.95 17.71 2.25
N ALA A 347 -24.19 17.96 1.83
CA ALA A 347 -24.62 19.31 1.53
C ALA A 347 -24.61 20.07 2.86
N MET A 348 -23.76 21.10 2.97
CA MET A 348 -23.82 22.01 4.11
C MET A 348 -25.28 22.46 4.26
N PRO A 349 -25.85 22.38 5.48
CA PRO A 349 -27.14 23.00 5.72
C PRO A 349 -27.03 24.48 5.30
N PRO A 350 -27.96 25.01 4.51
CA PRO A 350 -27.94 26.41 4.13
C PRO A 350 -27.88 27.27 5.40
N ALA A 351 -26.97 28.24 5.41
CA ALA A 351 -26.53 29.01 6.59
C ALA A 351 -27.61 29.90 7.24
N THR A 352 -28.90 29.69 6.96
CA THR A 352 -29.99 30.63 7.26
C THR A 352 -31.06 30.11 8.22
N ALA A 353 -30.91 28.93 8.83
CA ALA A 353 -31.91 28.43 9.78
C ALA A 353 -31.47 28.56 11.26
N THR A 354 -31.88 29.66 11.90
CA THR A 354 -31.83 29.93 13.35
C THR A 354 -32.83 29.07 14.14
N ALA A 355 -32.74 27.75 14.01
CA ALA A 355 -33.60 26.82 14.75
C ALA A 355 -32.94 26.37 16.08
N PRO A 356 -33.72 26.20 17.16
CA PRO A 356 -33.21 25.92 18.50
C PRO A 356 -32.58 24.52 18.63
N SER A 357 -31.44 24.53 19.32
CA SER A 357 -30.57 23.42 19.74
C SER A 357 -31.29 22.13 20.14
N VAL A 358 -31.47 21.21 19.18
CA VAL A 358 -31.70 19.79 19.46
C VAL A 358 -30.33 19.13 19.58
N ALA A 359 -30.07 18.51 20.74
CA ALA A 359 -28.79 17.88 21.08
C ALA A 359 -28.31 16.96 19.94
N MET A 360 -27.26 17.40 19.24
CA MET A 360 -26.70 16.64 18.13
C MET A 360 -26.14 15.29 18.61
N PRO A 361 -26.36 14.20 17.85
CA PRO A 361 -25.84 12.89 18.20
C PRO A 361 -24.29 12.88 18.24
N PRO A 362 -23.68 11.95 19.00
CA PRO A 362 -22.23 11.86 19.24
C PRO A 362 -21.37 11.53 18.00
N THR A 363 -21.94 11.54 16.79
CA THR A 363 -21.19 11.35 15.54
C THR A 363 -20.47 12.62 15.08
N SER A 364 -20.93 13.80 15.49
CA SER A 364 -20.31 15.09 15.13
C SER A 364 -18.89 15.22 15.71
N THR A 365 -18.65 14.69 16.91
CA THR A 365 -17.34 14.77 17.58
C THR A 365 -16.27 13.95 16.87
N ARG A 366 -16.59 12.75 16.37
CA ARG A 366 -15.60 11.91 15.67
C ARG A 366 -15.12 12.53 14.36
N ARG A 367 -16.03 13.13 13.59
CA ARG A 367 -15.67 13.81 12.34
C ARG A 367 -14.87 15.08 12.61
N ALA A 368 -15.26 15.86 13.63
CA ALA A 368 -14.48 17.01 14.06
C ALA A 368 -13.05 16.62 14.49
N ASN A 369 -12.90 15.51 15.23
CA ASN A 369 -11.59 14.99 15.62
C ASN A 369 -10.76 14.52 14.42
N PHE A 370 -11.37 13.89 13.41
CA PHE A 370 -10.68 13.55 12.18
C PHE A 370 -10.16 14.79 11.45
N ASN A 371 -11.02 15.80 11.26
CA ASN A 371 -10.61 17.04 10.61
C ASN A 371 -9.47 17.73 11.38
N ARG A 372 -9.57 17.78 12.72
CA ARG A 372 -8.52 18.32 13.59
C ARG A 372 -7.20 17.56 13.42
N MET A 373 -7.23 16.23 13.39
CA MET A 373 -6.04 15.40 13.18
C MET A 373 -5.42 15.61 11.79
N MET A 374 -6.24 15.80 10.76
CA MET A 374 -5.75 16.12 9.40
C MET A 374 -5.11 17.52 9.35
N ASP A 375 -5.60 18.47 10.14
CA ASP A 375 -5.10 19.85 10.17
C ASP A 375 -3.86 20.01 11.08
N ASP A 376 -3.66 19.14 12.08
CA ASP A 376 -2.45 19.09 12.89
C ASP A 376 -1.32 18.35 12.14
N PRO A 377 -0.20 19.01 11.79
CA PRO A 377 0.85 18.37 11.00
C PRO A 377 1.57 17.21 11.69
N ALA A 378 1.64 17.23 13.02
CA ALA A 378 2.29 16.17 13.79
C ALA A 378 1.37 14.95 13.91
N GLU A 379 0.09 15.16 14.20
CA GLU A 379 -0.90 14.07 14.20
C GLU A 379 -1.10 13.49 12.80
N TYR A 380 -1.22 14.33 11.77
CA TYR A 380 -1.33 13.90 10.39
C TYR A 380 -0.11 13.06 9.95
N GLN A 381 1.10 13.42 10.38
CA GLN A 381 2.28 12.61 10.09
C GLN A 381 2.20 11.19 10.71
N GLN A 382 1.74 11.08 11.97
CA GLN A 382 1.51 9.78 12.60
C GLN A 382 0.41 8.99 11.87
N PHE A 383 -0.66 9.68 11.48
CA PHE A 383 -1.75 9.11 10.71
C PHE A 383 -1.29 8.60 9.33
N ARG A 384 -0.40 9.33 8.64
CA ARG A 384 0.22 8.90 7.38
C ARG A 384 1.03 7.62 7.54
N GLU A 385 1.84 7.54 8.60
CA GLU A 385 2.61 6.33 8.92
C GLU A 385 1.70 5.15 9.21
N PHE A 386 0.61 5.39 9.93
CA PHE A 386 -0.42 4.38 10.17
C PHE A 386 -1.15 3.96 8.89
N ALA A 387 -1.57 4.90 8.04
CA ALA A 387 -2.22 4.63 6.76
C ALA A 387 -1.32 3.81 5.83
N ALA A 388 -0.02 4.11 5.82
CA ALA A 388 0.97 3.33 5.10
C ALA A 388 1.14 1.91 5.64
N SER A 389 1.10 1.74 6.97
CA SER A 389 1.06 0.42 7.57
C SER A 389 -0.18 -0.37 7.10
N CYS A 390 -1.30 0.32 6.85
CA CYS A 390 -2.53 -0.30 6.39
C CYS A 390 -2.59 -0.61 4.88
N PHE A 391 -1.53 -0.34 4.10
CA PHE A 391 -1.57 -0.35 2.62
C PHE A 391 -2.60 0.62 2.05
N CYS A 392 -2.73 1.79 2.67
CA CYS A 392 -3.58 2.89 2.22
C CYS A 392 -2.74 4.18 2.05
N SER A 393 -1.44 4.03 1.78
CA SER A 393 -0.49 5.15 1.64
C SER A 393 -0.84 6.08 0.47
N GLU A 394 -1.45 5.53 -0.57
CA GLU A 394 -1.89 6.24 -1.76
C GLU A 394 -2.98 7.27 -1.46
N LEU A 395 -3.84 7.00 -0.47
CA LEU A 395 -4.87 7.93 -0.03
C LEU A 395 -4.24 9.19 0.57
N THR A 396 -3.30 9.01 1.50
CA THR A 396 -2.60 10.15 2.11
C THR A 396 -1.65 10.84 1.15
N ALA A 397 -0.98 10.09 0.27
CA ALA A 397 -0.10 10.67 -0.74
C ALA A 397 -0.87 11.55 -1.74
N PHE A 398 -2.08 11.14 -2.15
CA PHE A 398 -2.97 11.97 -2.94
C PHE A 398 -3.31 13.28 -2.21
N ILE A 399 -3.63 13.21 -0.92
CA ILE A 399 -3.94 14.41 -0.12
C ILE A 399 -2.73 15.35 -0.06
N ASP A 400 -1.53 14.83 0.14
CA ASP A 400 -0.31 15.64 0.15
C ASP A 400 -0.09 16.37 -1.18
N GLU A 401 -0.32 15.67 -2.29
CA GLU A 401 -0.20 16.20 -3.65
C GLU A 401 -1.30 17.24 -3.98
N TYR A 402 -2.52 17.02 -3.49
CA TYR A 402 -3.60 18.00 -3.57
C TYR A 402 -3.27 19.27 -2.77
N GLN A 403 -2.75 19.15 -1.55
CA GLN A 403 -2.32 20.30 -0.75
C GLN A 403 -1.18 21.07 -1.42
N ALA A 404 -0.22 20.36 -2.04
CA ALA A 404 0.85 20.98 -2.82
C ALA A 404 0.33 21.73 -4.06
N LEU A 405 -0.68 21.18 -4.75
CA LEU A 405 -1.34 21.87 -5.86
C LEU A 405 -2.10 23.12 -5.37
N LYS A 406 -2.85 23.01 -4.27
CA LYS A 406 -3.55 24.13 -3.62
C LYS A 406 -2.57 25.26 -3.29
N ALA A 407 -1.44 24.90 -2.70
CA ALA A 407 -0.37 25.81 -2.34
C ALA A 407 0.18 26.60 -3.52
N ARG A 408 0.56 25.91 -4.60
CA ARG A 408 1.08 26.55 -5.81
C ARG A 408 0.04 27.43 -6.49
N THR A 409 -1.23 27.05 -6.39
CA THR A 409 -2.35 27.85 -6.91
C THR A 409 -2.39 29.21 -6.24
N LEU A 410 -2.33 29.26 -4.90
CA LEU A 410 -2.34 30.53 -4.15
C LEU A 410 -1.16 31.43 -4.51
N VAL A 411 0.06 30.88 -4.55
CA VAL A 411 1.26 31.66 -4.89
C VAL A 411 1.19 32.29 -6.28
N LEU A 412 0.62 31.57 -7.27
CA LEU A 412 0.45 32.13 -8.61
C LEU A 412 -0.62 33.22 -8.64
N PHE A 413 -1.75 33.05 -7.95
CA PHE A 413 -2.77 34.09 -7.85
C PHE A 413 -2.23 35.36 -7.19
N GLU A 414 -1.47 35.23 -6.10
CA GLU A 414 -0.81 36.37 -5.43
C GLU A 414 0.11 37.13 -6.40
N ARG A 415 0.87 36.40 -7.21
CA ARG A 415 1.75 37.00 -8.23
C ARG A 415 0.98 37.78 -9.29
N HIS A 416 -0.16 37.26 -9.74
CA HIS A 416 -1.00 37.95 -10.72
C HIS A 416 -1.64 39.21 -10.13
N THR A 417 -2.25 39.13 -8.95
CA THR A 417 -2.83 40.28 -8.24
C THR A 417 -1.79 41.40 -8.02
N THR A 418 -0.58 41.03 -7.59
CA THR A 418 0.50 42.00 -7.35
C THR A 418 0.94 42.67 -8.66
N ARG A 419 1.03 41.92 -9.75
CA ARG A 419 1.46 42.44 -11.06
C ARG A 419 0.43 43.41 -11.64
N ASP A 420 -0.85 43.08 -11.53
CA ASP A 420 -1.92 43.93 -12.04
C ASP A 420 -2.02 45.23 -11.22
N SER A 421 -1.86 45.13 -9.90
CA SER A 421 -1.80 46.32 -9.01
C SER A 421 -0.63 47.25 -9.37
N LEU A 422 0.55 46.68 -9.66
CA LEU A 422 1.72 47.46 -10.08
C LEU A 422 1.57 48.07 -11.48
N ALA A 423 0.92 47.37 -12.41
CA ALA A 423 0.65 47.89 -13.75
C ALA A 423 -0.30 49.10 -13.69
N VAL A 424 -1.34 49.04 -12.84
CA VAL A 424 -2.27 50.15 -12.62
C VAL A 424 -1.55 51.33 -11.95
N ALA A 425 -0.69 51.08 -10.97
CA ALA A 425 0.09 52.14 -10.32
C ALA A 425 1.08 52.83 -11.29
N ALA A 426 1.70 52.07 -12.20
CA ALA A 426 2.63 52.61 -13.20
C ALA A 426 1.93 53.51 -14.24
N CYS A 427 0.67 53.23 -14.59
CA CYS A 427 -0.10 54.07 -15.51
C CYS A 427 -0.51 55.43 -14.91
N HIS A 428 -0.46 55.60 -13.60
CA HIS A 428 -0.80 56.87 -12.93
C HIS A 428 0.39 57.80 -12.68
N VAL A 429 1.63 57.35 -12.95
CA VAL A 429 2.81 58.21 -12.91
C VAL A 429 3.09 58.71 -14.32
N SER A 430 2.45 59.82 -14.70
CA SER A 430 2.77 60.55 -15.93
C SER A 430 4.27 60.86 -15.94
N PRO A 431 5.03 60.46 -16.98
CA PRO A 431 6.45 60.74 -17.02
C PRO A 431 6.67 62.27 -17.09
N PRO A 432 7.54 62.85 -16.25
CA PRO A 432 8.02 64.20 -16.50
C PRO A 432 8.72 64.21 -17.86
N GLN A 433 8.24 65.07 -18.76
CA GLN A 433 8.81 65.27 -20.09
C GLN A 433 10.29 65.65 -19.95
N ALA A 434 11.19 64.72 -20.23
CA ALA A 434 12.62 64.98 -20.35
C ALA A 434 13.06 64.75 -21.80
N PRO A 435 13.78 65.70 -22.44
CA PRO A 435 14.20 65.57 -23.83
C PRO A 435 15.48 64.73 -23.97
N GLY A 436 15.37 63.70 -24.80
CA GLY A 436 16.38 63.27 -25.78
C GLY A 436 17.75 62.79 -25.28
N THR A 437 17.96 61.46 -25.22
CA THR A 437 19.26 60.87 -25.56
C THR A 437 19.10 59.43 -26.04
N LEU A 438 19.58 59.15 -27.26
CA LEU A 438 19.63 57.85 -27.92
C LEU A 438 20.72 56.96 -27.28
N ALA A 439 20.34 55.86 -26.64
CA ALA A 439 21.27 54.79 -26.28
C ALA A 439 20.67 53.43 -26.62
N ARG A 440 21.34 52.74 -27.55
CA ARG A 440 21.03 51.44 -28.14
C ARG A 440 21.92 50.40 -27.46
N GLY A 441 21.35 49.41 -26.76
CA GLY A 441 22.14 48.25 -26.34
C GLY A 441 21.49 47.30 -25.33
N SER A 442 21.29 46.06 -25.78
CA SER A 442 21.35 44.80 -25.00
C SER A 442 20.13 44.35 -24.17
N ASP A 443 19.06 43.92 -24.84
CA ASP A 443 17.83 43.35 -24.23
C ASP A 443 17.89 41.84 -23.89
N THR A 444 19.00 41.13 -24.10
CA THR A 444 19.02 39.64 -23.98
C THR A 444 19.40 39.10 -22.59
N ALA A 445 19.94 39.91 -21.68
CA ALA A 445 20.40 39.43 -20.37
C ALA A 445 19.30 39.35 -19.30
N ASP A 446 18.27 40.20 -19.37
CA ASP A 446 17.25 40.29 -18.32
C ASP A 446 16.20 39.17 -18.38
N THR A 447 15.94 38.60 -19.55
CA THR A 447 14.95 37.52 -19.71
C THR A 447 15.38 36.21 -19.04
N LEU A 448 16.69 35.95 -18.96
CA LEU A 448 17.23 34.71 -18.37
C LEU A 448 17.29 34.78 -16.85
N ARG A 449 17.51 35.96 -16.28
CA ARG A 449 17.55 36.19 -14.82
C ARG A 449 16.17 36.06 -14.18
N GLY A 450 15.10 36.41 -14.92
CA GLY A 450 13.72 36.22 -14.46
C GLY A 450 13.33 34.75 -14.27
N ARG A 451 13.69 33.86 -15.21
CA ARG A 451 13.31 32.43 -15.13
C ARG A 451 13.97 31.69 -13.96
N LEU A 452 15.26 31.93 -13.69
CA LEU A 452 15.96 31.26 -12.59
C LEU A 452 15.39 31.66 -11.21
N ARG A 453 14.92 32.91 -11.08
CA ARG A 453 14.33 33.41 -9.83
C ARG A 453 12.96 32.78 -9.57
N ASP A 454 12.21 32.50 -10.62
CA ASP A 454 10.89 31.88 -10.54
C ASP A 454 10.98 30.43 -10.04
N ASP A 455 11.96 29.65 -10.50
CA ASP A 455 12.16 28.27 -10.03
C ASP A 455 12.58 28.21 -8.55
N VAL A 456 13.41 29.16 -8.10
CA VAL A 456 13.83 29.26 -6.69
C VAL A 456 12.66 29.70 -5.80
N LEU A 457 11.80 30.62 -6.27
CA LEU A 457 10.60 31.02 -5.54
C LEU A 457 9.57 29.89 -5.46
N LEU A 458 9.40 29.09 -6.52
CA LEU A 458 8.56 27.89 -6.51
C LEU A 458 9.09 26.80 -5.58
N GLN A 459 10.41 26.65 -5.43
CA GLN A 459 11.01 25.76 -4.43
C GLN A 459 10.86 26.30 -3.00
N ASN A 460 10.99 27.62 -2.82
CA ASN A 460 10.78 28.23 -1.50
C ASN A 460 9.29 28.29 -1.12
N ALA A 461 8.37 28.22 -2.08
CA ALA A 461 6.93 28.09 -1.83
C ALA A 461 6.58 26.77 -1.11
N ASP A 462 7.38 25.71 -1.27
CA ASP A 462 7.26 24.49 -0.46
C ASP A 462 7.63 24.73 1.02
N SER A 463 8.27 25.88 1.34
CA SER A 463 8.59 26.33 2.72
C SER A 463 7.69 27.46 3.24
N LEU A 464 6.96 28.17 2.35
CA LEU A 464 5.97 29.15 2.78
C LEU A 464 4.85 28.41 3.51
N GLN A 465 4.40 28.98 4.62
CA GLN A 465 3.43 28.43 5.58
C GLN A 465 2.02 28.26 4.98
N ILE A 466 1.88 27.49 3.91
CA ILE A 466 0.60 27.06 3.36
C ILE A 466 -0.04 25.95 4.23
N ARG A 467 0.58 25.67 5.39
CA ARG A 467 0.03 24.91 6.50
C ARG A 467 -1.19 25.54 7.18
N THR A 468 -1.63 26.75 6.80
CA THR A 468 -2.75 27.42 7.49
C THR A 468 -4.13 27.07 6.94
N THR A 469 -4.24 26.47 5.76
CA THR A 469 -5.55 26.19 5.15
C THR A 469 -5.91 24.72 5.33
N SER A 470 -7.03 24.45 6.01
CA SER A 470 -7.47 23.10 6.35
C SER A 470 -7.45 22.16 5.14
N ILE A 471 -7.09 20.90 5.36
CA ILE A 471 -7.05 19.87 4.31
C ILE A 471 -8.45 19.65 3.71
N THR A 472 -9.48 19.90 4.52
CA THR A 472 -10.87 19.66 4.15
C THR A 472 -11.44 20.72 3.21
N VAL A 473 -10.89 21.94 3.22
CA VAL A 473 -11.34 23.07 2.40
C VAL A 473 -10.87 22.89 0.94
N SER A 474 -11.71 23.24 -0.03
CA SER A 474 -11.38 23.16 -1.46
C SER A 474 -10.36 24.21 -1.90
N ILE A 475 -9.72 24.00 -3.06
CA ILE A 475 -8.81 25.00 -3.65
C ILE A 475 -9.58 26.29 -3.93
N LEU A 476 -10.78 26.19 -4.52
CA LEU A 476 -11.59 27.36 -4.84
C LEU A 476 -12.00 28.15 -3.59
N GLU A 477 -12.52 27.48 -2.56
CA GLU A 477 -12.87 28.14 -1.29
C GLU A 477 -11.66 28.81 -0.65
N THR A 478 -10.50 28.15 -0.69
CA THR A 478 -9.27 28.72 -0.15
C THR A 478 -8.85 29.98 -0.89
N VAL A 479 -8.95 29.99 -2.23
CA VAL A 479 -8.69 31.18 -3.04
C VAL A 479 -9.68 32.30 -2.70
N ILE A 480 -10.98 32.00 -2.65
CA ILE A 480 -12.02 33.00 -2.30
C ILE A 480 -11.77 33.58 -0.91
N ASP A 481 -11.41 32.75 0.07
CA ASP A 481 -11.15 33.18 1.43
C ASP A 481 -9.86 34.02 1.55
N THR A 482 -8.84 33.71 0.76
CA THR A 482 -7.56 34.43 0.78
C THR A 482 -7.67 35.81 0.12
N TYR A 483 -8.45 35.94 -0.96
CA TYR A 483 -8.57 37.17 -1.75
C TYR A 483 -9.94 37.86 -1.59
N ARG A 484 -10.56 37.75 -0.41
CA ARG A 484 -11.86 38.39 -0.13
C ARG A 484 -11.81 39.89 -0.42
N GLY A 485 -12.55 40.34 -1.43
CA GLY A 485 -12.71 41.76 -1.77
C GLY A 485 -12.26 42.12 -3.18
N GLU A 486 -11.50 41.25 -3.85
CA GLU A 486 -11.11 41.46 -5.25
C GLU A 486 -12.01 40.66 -6.18
N SER A 487 -12.80 41.34 -7.01
CA SER A 487 -13.50 40.69 -8.12
C SER A 487 -12.46 40.33 -9.17
N ILE A 488 -11.90 39.12 -9.10
CA ILE A 488 -10.94 38.64 -10.11
C ILE A 488 -11.69 37.79 -11.13
N PRO A 489 -12.17 38.38 -12.25
CA PRO A 489 -12.70 37.60 -13.36
C PRO A 489 -11.62 36.64 -13.87
N GLY A 490 -11.91 35.33 -13.89
CA GLY A 490 -10.96 34.29 -14.30
C GLY A 490 -10.45 33.38 -13.17
N MET A 491 -10.71 33.69 -11.90
CA MET A 491 -10.26 32.87 -10.75
C MET A 491 -10.80 31.44 -10.69
N ARG A 492 -11.73 31.06 -11.57
CA ARG A 492 -12.35 29.73 -11.51
C ARG A 492 -11.55 28.64 -12.19
N GLN A 493 -10.52 28.97 -12.97
CA GLN A 493 -9.70 27.99 -13.69
C GLN A 493 -8.28 27.92 -13.12
N PHE A 494 -7.67 26.73 -13.23
CA PHE A 494 -6.26 26.56 -12.93
C PHE A 494 -5.40 27.39 -13.90
N PRO A 495 -4.38 28.11 -13.41
CA PRO A 495 -3.34 28.70 -14.24
C PRO A 495 -2.69 27.63 -15.15
N PRO A 496 -2.37 27.96 -16.43
CA PRO A 496 -1.76 27.02 -17.37
C PRO A 496 -0.50 26.32 -16.85
N GLU A 497 0.27 27.00 -16.00
CA GLU A 497 1.49 26.51 -15.37
C GLU A 497 1.24 25.31 -14.44
N LEU A 498 0.03 25.18 -13.90
CA LEU A 498 -0.36 24.10 -12.99
C LEU A 498 -0.96 22.89 -13.69
N LEU A 499 -1.30 22.99 -14.98
CA LEU A 499 -1.89 21.88 -15.73
C LEU A 499 -0.96 20.66 -15.78
N VAL A 500 0.36 20.88 -15.81
CA VAL A 500 1.34 19.79 -15.76
C VAL A 500 1.25 19.02 -14.44
N LYS A 501 1.09 19.72 -13.31
CA LYS A 501 0.95 19.10 -11.98
C LYS A 501 -0.38 18.36 -11.85
N LEU A 502 -1.45 18.93 -12.40
CA LEU A 502 -2.77 18.31 -12.47
C LEU A 502 -2.73 17.01 -13.30
N GLU A 503 -2.05 17.01 -14.45
CA GLU A 503 -1.85 15.82 -15.28
C GLU A 503 -1.03 14.74 -14.57
N MET A 504 -0.02 15.13 -13.78
CA MET A 504 0.71 14.19 -12.93
C MET A 504 -0.20 13.53 -11.90
N ILE A 505 -1.05 14.30 -11.20
CA ILE A 505 -2.02 13.77 -10.24
C ILE A 505 -2.98 12.79 -10.93
N ASN A 506 -3.48 13.14 -12.11
CA ASN A 506 -4.33 12.27 -12.91
C ASN A 506 -3.63 10.93 -13.21
N ARG A 507 -2.42 10.99 -13.78
CA ARG A 507 -1.65 9.81 -14.15
C ARG A 507 -1.28 8.93 -12.95
N GLU A 508 -1.00 9.53 -11.79
CA GLU A 508 -0.49 8.80 -10.62
C GLU A 508 -1.61 8.26 -9.72
N PHE A 509 -2.67 9.02 -9.48
CA PHE A 509 -3.69 8.68 -8.49
C PHE A 509 -5.07 8.39 -9.08
N VAL A 510 -5.39 8.90 -10.28
CA VAL A 510 -6.72 8.75 -10.88
C VAL A 510 -6.76 7.66 -11.95
N ASP A 511 -5.71 7.53 -12.76
CA ASP A 511 -5.62 6.51 -13.82
C ASP A 511 -5.72 5.10 -13.20
N PRO A 512 -6.74 4.30 -13.53
CA PRO A 512 -6.90 2.94 -13.01
C PRO A 512 -5.73 1.99 -13.32
N ARG A 513 -4.87 2.36 -14.28
CA ARG A 513 -3.66 1.61 -14.65
C ARG A 513 -2.48 1.93 -13.76
N SER A 514 -2.54 3.01 -12.98
CA SER A 514 -1.50 3.38 -12.05
C SER A 514 -1.46 2.43 -10.85
N TYR A 515 -0.25 2.09 -10.41
CA TYR A 515 -0.02 1.27 -9.21
C TYR A 515 -0.40 1.98 -7.91
N THR A 516 -0.46 3.32 -7.94
CA THR A 516 -0.86 4.19 -6.82
C THR A 516 -2.25 4.77 -7.04
N SER A 517 -3.03 4.20 -7.96
CA SER A 517 -4.41 4.62 -8.19
C SER A 517 -5.24 4.47 -6.92
N VAL A 518 -5.92 5.54 -6.56
CA VAL A 518 -6.85 5.56 -5.44
C VAL A 518 -8.13 4.84 -5.86
N ASN A 519 -8.68 4.02 -4.96
CA ASN A 519 -9.87 3.21 -5.22
C ASN A 519 -11.18 4.02 -5.19
N ALA A 520 -11.24 5.12 -5.94
CA ALA A 520 -12.43 5.95 -6.08
C ALA A 520 -13.52 5.27 -6.92
N SER A 521 -14.75 5.73 -6.77
CA SER A 521 -15.93 5.28 -7.48
C SER A 521 -15.69 5.41 -8.99
N PRO A 522 -16.03 4.39 -9.79
CA PRO A 522 -15.87 4.46 -11.25
C PRO A 522 -16.60 5.66 -11.88
N LEU A 523 -17.69 6.11 -11.26
CA LEU A 523 -18.44 7.29 -11.70
C LEU A 523 -17.64 8.58 -11.48
N THR A 524 -17.03 8.73 -10.31
CA THR A 524 -16.21 9.91 -9.96
C THR A 524 -14.95 9.96 -10.81
N VAL A 525 -14.29 8.82 -11.03
CA VAL A 525 -13.15 8.70 -11.96
C VAL A 525 -13.58 9.07 -13.39
N LYS A 526 -14.73 8.55 -13.87
CA LYS A 526 -15.25 8.85 -15.20
C LYS A 526 -15.53 10.35 -15.36
N ARG A 527 -16.24 10.97 -14.41
CA ARG A 527 -16.54 12.41 -14.43
C ARG A 527 -15.28 13.25 -14.43
N PHE A 528 -14.29 12.91 -13.61
CA PHE A 528 -13.00 13.60 -13.59
C PHE A 528 -12.31 13.54 -14.96
N ILE A 529 -12.25 12.34 -15.58
CA ILE A 529 -11.64 12.15 -16.90
C ILE A 529 -12.41 12.91 -17.98
N GLU A 530 -13.74 12.88 -17.97
CA GLU A 530 -14.58 13.62 -18.92
C GLU A 530 -14.34 15.14 -18.83
N ARG A 531 -14.23 15.69 -17.62
CA ARG A 531 -13.92 17.12 -17.40
C ARG A 531 -12.50 17.49 -17.84
N MET A 532 -11.52 16.62 -17.59
CA MET A 532 -10.16 16.78 -18.11
C MET A 532 -10.16 16.78 -19.66
N GLN A 533 -10.89 15.87 -20.28
CA GLN A 533 -11.00 15.77 -21.75
C GLN A 533 -11.72 16.97 -22.37
N SER A 534 -12.74 17.51 -21.70
CA SER A 534 -13.44 18.72 -22.13
C SER A 534 -12.65 20.01 -21.85
N LYS A 535 -11.41 19.90 -21.34
CA LYS A 535 -10.57 21.04 -20.91
C LYS A 535 -11.24 21.93 -19.86
N ASP A 536 -12.14 21.38 -19.05
CA ASP A 536 -12.74 22.08 -17.91
C ASP A 536 -11.79 22.01 -16.70
N TYR A 537 -10.74 22.81 -16.74
CA TYR A 537 -9.72 22.90 -15.68
C TYR A 537 -10.16 23.83 -14.55
N SER A 538 -11.40 23.71 -14.09
CA SER A 538 -11.87 24.50 -12.95
C SER A 538 -11.10 24.16 -11.66
N LEU A 539 -11.00 25.12 -10.73
CA LEU A 539 -10.40 24.88 -9.41
C LEU A 539 -11.15 23.83 -8.56
N THR A 540 -12.40 23.51 -8.93
CA THR A 540 -13.23 22.48 -8.28
C THR A 540 -13.11 21.10 -8.92
N LEU A 541 -12.28 20.96 -9.96
CA LEU A 541 -12.15 19.72 -10.73
C LEU A 541 -11.82 18.50 -9.85
N LEU A 542 -11.00 18.69 -8.81
CA LEU A 542 -10.55 17.63 -7.91
C LEU A 542 -11.44 17.46 -6.66
N ASP A 543 -12.46 18.28 -6.45
CA ASP A 543 -13.17 18.33 -5.16
C ASP A 543 -14.02 17.08 -4.90
N GLU A 544 -14.69 16.55 -5.93
CA GLU A 544 -15.47 15.30 -5.82
C GLU A 544 -14.53 14.14 -5.47
N PHE A 545 -13.40 14.03 -6.18
CA PHE A 545 -12.41 12.98 -5.96
C PHE A 545 -11.76 13.11 -4.57
N LYS A 546 -11.36 14.32 -4.16
CA LYS A 546 -10.83 14.61 -2.81
C LYS A 546 -11.81 14.21 -1.73
N SER A 547 -13.09 14.57 -1.88
CA SER A 547 -14.13 14.25 -0.91
C SER A 547 -14.28 12.75 -0.72
N GLU A 548 -14.20 11.99 -1.81
CA GLU A 548 -14.20 10.53 -1.76
C GLU A 548 -12.96 9.96 -1.07
N VAL A 549 -11.76 10.52 -1.34
CA VAL A 549 -10.53 10.12 -0.64
C VAL A 549 -10.60 10.39 0.86
N LEU A 550 -11.07 11.58 1.26
CA LEU A 550 -11.25 11.93 2.66
C LEU A 550 -12.28 11.03 3.35
N PHE A 551 -13.36 10.67 2.64
CA PHE A 551 -14.34 9.72 3.14
C PHE A 551 -13.71 8.35 3.40
N MET A 552 -12.94 7.80 2.44
CA MET A 552 -12.22 6.53 2.62
C MET A 552 -11.22 6.58 3.78
N LEU A 553 -10.44 7.65 3.90
CA LEU A 553 -9.53 7.85 5.03
C LEU A 553 -10.28 7.85 6.36
N TYR A 554 -11.42 8.55 6.44
CA TYR A 554 -12.23 8.60 7.64
C TYR A 554 -12.83 7.23 8.00
N THR A 555 -13.51 6.57 7.06
CA THR A 555 -14.26 5.33 7.35
C THR A 555 -13.33 4.14 7.57
N ASP A 556 -12.29 3.99 6.74
CA ASP A 556 -11.50 2.77 6.72
C ASP A 556 -10.21 2.84 7.53
N VAL A 557 -9.55 4.00 7.55
CA VAL A 557 -8.23 4.16 8.18
C VAL A 557 -8.35 4.79 9.56
N TYR A 558 -9.03 5.93 9.67
CA TYR A 558 -9.14 6.68 10.92
C TYR A 558 -9.88 5.91 12.02
N THR A 559 -10.96 5.19 11.69
CA THR A 559 -11.67 4.36 12.67
C THR A 559 -10.80 3.26 13.30
N ARG A 560 -9.73 2.84 12.60
CA ARG A 560 -8.74 1.88 13.11
C ARG A 560 -7.61 2.57 13.83
N TYR A 561 -7.17 3.72 13.32
CA TYR A 561 -6.15 4.55 13.95
C TYR A 561 -6.53 4.90 15.38
N VAL A 562 -7.77 5.33 15.63
CA VAL A 562 -8.26 5.69 16.99
C VAL A 562 -8.31 4.49 17.96
N ARG A 563 -8.28 3.26 17.47
CA ARG A 563 -8.25 2.04 18.31
C ARG A 563 -6.84 1.57 18.63
N HIS A 564 -5.87 2.06 17.89
CA HIS A 564 -4.45 1.78 18.07
C HIS A 564 -3.86 2.83 19.02
#